data_AF-A0A8J8H0C7-F1
#
_entry.id   AF-A0A8J8H0C7-F1
#
_cell.length_a   1.000
_cell.length_b   1.000
_cell.length_c   1.000
_cell.angle_alpha   90.00
_cell.angle_beta   90.00
_cell.angle_gamma   90.00
#
_symmetry.space_group_name_H-M   'P 1'
#
loop_
_entity.id
_entity.type
_entity.pdbx_description
1 polymer ?
#
loop_
_entity_poly.entity_id
_entity_poly.type
_entity_poly.pdbx_seq_one_letter_code
_entity_poly.pdbx_strand_id
1 'polypeptide(L)'
;MDRETATPVAPHEHRQTFADAMAALIAEFTAYLDRPDADPAKDMVGYRQHTIWLTPAELDGLVEDLRRAILPRLAMEPTAERARYLLSPILFPVEGMKDG
;
A
#
# COMPACT_ATOMS: atom_id res chain seq x y z
N MET A 1 -4.48 -2.55 11.10
CA MET A 1 -4.34 -3.79 11.88
C MET A 1 -4.11 -3.32 13.30
N ASP A 2 -5.02 -3.58 14.23
CA ASP A 2 -4.82 -3.20 15.62
C ASP A 2 -3.62 -3.98 16.16
N ARG A 3 -2.62 -3.27 16.70
CA ARG A 3 -1.36 -3.88 17.17
C ARG A 3 -1.58 -4.91 18.28
N GLU A 4 -2.69 -4.82 19.01
CA GLU A 4 -2.99 -5.67 20.17
C GLU A 4 -3.47 -7.09 19.82
N THR A 5 -3.88 -7.39 18.58
CA THR A 5 -4.45 -8.70 18.22
C THR A 5 -3.65 -9.46 17.16
N ALA A 6 -2.44 -9.02 16.84
CA ALA A 6 -1.62 -9.67 15.82
C ALA A 6 -0.90 -10.90 16.41
N THR A 7 -1.34 -12.10 16.06
CA THR A 7 -0.59 -13.33 16.31
C THR A 7 0.77 -13.24 15.58
N PRO A 8 1.90 -13.59 16.21
CA PRO A 8 3.18 -13.58 15.52
C PRO A 8 3.14 -14.57 14.36
N VAL A 9 3.13 -14.06 13.14
CA VAL A 9 3.29 -14.86 11.93
C VAL A 9 4.77 -15.16 11.78
N ALA A 10 5.13 -16.41 11.50
CA ALA A 10 6.53 -16.78 11.37
C ALA A 10 7.16 -16.03 10.18
N PRO A 11 8.45 -15.63 10.23
CA PRO A 11 9.06 -14.84 9.16
C PRO A 11 8.94 -15.45 7.76
N HIS A 12 8.92 -16.79 7.66
CA HIS A 12 8.75 -17.50 6.39
C HIS A 12 7.32 -17.40 5.84
N GLU A 13 6.31 -17.47 6.71
CA GLU A 13 4.91 -17.27 6.35
C GLU A 13 4.69 -15.85 5.85
N HIS A 14 5.26 -14.86 6.55
CA HIS A 14 5.21 -13.46 6.12
C HIS A 14 5.86 -13.24 4.74
N ARG A 15 6.99 -13.90 4.45
CA ARG A 15 7.62 -13.85 3.12
C ARG A 15 6.72 -14.43 2.03
N GLN A 16 6.08 -15.56 2.30
CA GLN A 16 5.14 -16.18 1.35
C GLN A 16 3.93 -15.27 1.11
N THR A 17 3.30 -14.78 2.17
CA THR A 17 2.16 -13.85 2.06
C THR A 17 2.52 -12.58 1.29
N PHE A 18 3.72 -12.03 1.53
CA PHE A 18 4.19 -10.86 0.78
C PHE A 18 4.39 -11.18 -0.71
N ALA A 19 5.00 -12.32 -1.04
CA ALA A 19 5.18 -12.76 -2.42
C ALA A 19 3.83 -12.94 -3.14
N ASP A 20 2.86 -13.56 -2.48
CA ASP A 20 1.51 -13.76 -3.02
C ASP A 20 0.81 -12.42 -3.27
N ALA A 21 0.92 -11.47 -2.33
CA ALA A 21 0.38 -10.12 -2.48
C ALA A 21 1.03 -9.36 -3.65
N MET A 22 2.35 -9.50 -3.83
CA MET A 22 3.05 -8.90 -4.96
C MET A 22 2.67 -9.54 -6.29
N ALA A 23 2.47 -10.86 -6.33
CA ALA A 23 2.02 -11.56 -7.53
C ALA A 23 0.62 -11.09 -7.95
N ALA A 24 -0.31 -10.93 -7.00
CA ALA A 24 -1.63 -10.37 -7.26
C ALA A 24 -1.56 -8.92 -7.78
N LEU A 25 -0.72 -8.08 -7.16
CA LEU A 25 -0.51 -6.70 -7.59
C LEU A 25 0.05 -6.60 -9.02
N ILE A 26 1.02 -7.46 -9.36
CA ILE A 26 1.57 -7.55 -10.71
C ILE A 26 0.48 -7.96 -11.71
N ALA A 27 -0.30 -8.99 -11.39
CA ALA A 27 -1.36 -9.48 -12.26
C ALA A 27 -2.43 -8.40 -12.55
N GLU A 28 -2.90 -7.69 -11.51
CA GLU A 28 -3.85 -6.59 -11.66
C GLU A 28 -3.28 -5.42 -12.49
N PHE A 29 -2.00 -5.11 -12.30
CA PHE A 29 -1.34 -4.05 -13.07
C PHE A 29 -1.18 -4.45 -14.56
N THR A 30 -0.80 -5.69 -14.84
CA THR A 30 -0.77 -6.22 -16.21
C THR A 30 -2.16 -6.17 -16.86
N ALA A 31 -3.20 -6.60 -16.13
CA ALA A 31 -4.57 -6.55 -16.62
C ALA A 31 -5.07 -5.11 -16.87
N TYR A 32 -4.57 -4.13 -16.11
CA TYR A 32 -4.80 -2.72 -16.39
C TYR A 32 -4.15 -2.30 -17.71
N LEU A 33 -2.88 -2.66 -17.93
CA LEU A 33 -2.14 -2.30 -19.16
C LEU A 33 -2.69 -2.97 -20.43
N ASP A 34 -3.34 -4.13 -20.31
CA ASP A 34 -3.97 -4.83 -21.44
C ASP A 34 -5.26 -4.16 -21.93
N ARG A 35 -5.76 -3.11 -21.25
CA ARG A 35 -6.97 -2.39 -21.67
C ARG A 35 -6.68 -1.48 -22.86
N PRO A 36 -7.58 -1.40 -23.86
CA PRO A 36 -7.38 -0.56 -25.05
C PRO A 36 -7.19 0.94 -24.77
N ASP A 37 -7.69 1.41 -23.65
CA ASP A 37 -7.70 2.81 -23.22
C ASP A 37 -6.73 3.12 -22.08
N ALA A 38 -5.90 2.16 -21.65
CA ALA A 38 -4.93 2.37 -20.58
C ALA A 38 -3.90 3.44 -20.97
N ASP A 39 -3.78 4.49 -20.15
CA ASP A 39 -2.78 5.54 -20.34
C ASP A 39 -2.13 5.86 -18.98
N PRO A 40 -1.05 5.17 -18.59
CA PRO A 40 -0.43 5.31 -17.27
C PRO A 40 -0.04 6.75 -16.91
N ALA A 41 0.26 7.58 -17.92
CA ALA A 41 0.59 8.98 -17.70
C ALA A 41 -0.67 9.80 -17.37
N LYS A 42 -1.77 9.63 -18.12
CA LYS A 42 -3.04 10.30 -17.83
C LYS A 42 -3.72 9.77 -16.57
N ASP A 43 -3.55 8.48 -16.29
CA ASP A 43 -4.09 7.81 -15.11
C ASP A 43 -3.26 8.08 -13.85
N MET A 44 -2.25 8.96 -13.93
CA MET A 44 -1.42 9.39 -12.80
C MET A 44 -0.72 8.23 -12.07
N VAL A 45 -0.38 7.15 -12.79
CA VAL A 45 0.38 6.03 -12.23
C VAL A 45 1.77 6.52 -11.82
N GLY A 46 2.19 6.23 -10.59
CA GLY A 46 3.47 6.66 -10.05
C GLY A 46 4.18 5.57 -9.24
N TYR A 47 5.51 5.49 -9.37
CA TYR A 47 6.37 4.47 -8.75
C TYR A 47 7.30 5.05 -7.69
N ARG A 48 6.81 5.99 -6.88
CA ARG A 48 7.67 6.73 -5.94
C ARG A 48 7.86 5.95 -4.65
N GLN A 49 9.11 5.59 -4.38
CA GLN A 49 9.55 5.07 -3.09
C GLN A 49 10.46 6.12 -2.44
N HIS A 50 10.16 6.49 -1.20
CA HIS A 50 10.95 7.45 -0.43
C HIS A 50 11.36 6.81 0.88
N THR A 51 12.64 6.94 1.22
CA THR A 51 13.13 6.61 2.56
C THR A 51 12.97 7.84 3.45
N ILE A 52 12.32 7.68 4.60
CA ILE A 52 12.05 8.75 5.56
C ILE A 52 12.48 8.31 6.96
N TRP A 53 12.97 9.24 7.78
CA TRP A 53 13.34 9.00 9.17
C TRP A 53 12.19 9.43 10.06
N LEU A 54 11.74 8.53 10.95
CA LEU A 54 10.63 8.78 11.85
C LEU A 54 10.93 8.15 13.21
N THR A 55 10.59 8.86 14.27
CA THR A 55 10.40 8.26 15.60
C THR A 55 9.16 7.36 15.61
N PRO A 56 8.99 6.48 16.62
CA PRO A 56 7.78 5.66 16.75
C PRO A 56 6.47 6.48 16.79
N ALA A 57 6.48 7.61 17.48
CA ALA A 57 5.31 8.50 17.56
C ALA A 57 4.98 9.15 16.21
N GLU A 58 6.00 9.56 15.45
CA GLU A 58 5.82 10.12 14.11
C GLU A 58 5.37 9.06 13.10
N LEU A 59 5.85 7.82 13.22
CA LEU A 59 5.37 6.69 12.42
C LEU A 59 3.88 6.42 12.67
N ASP A 60 3.45 6.38 13.94
CA ASP A 60 2.05 6.18 14.28
C ASP A 60 1.19 7.35 13.76
N GLY A 61 1.69 8.58 13.85
CA GLY A 61 1.07 9.76 13.25
C GLY A 61 0.90 9.64 11.73
N LEU A 62 1.95 9.23 11.01
CA LEU A 62 1.90 9.03 9.55
C LEU A 62 0.90 7.93 9.16
N VAL A 63 0.89 6.80 9.87
CA VAL A 63 -0.06 5.70 9.60
C VAL A 63 -1.49 6.20 9.76
N GLU A 64 -1.75 7.01 10.79
CA GLU A 64 -3.06 7.56 11.05
C GLU A 64 -3.46 8.61 9.99
N ASP A 65 -2.54 9.46 9.53
CA ASP A 65 -2.76 10.38 8.40
C ASP A 65 -3.11 9.63 7.11
N LEU A 66 -2.40 8.54 6.82
CA LEU A 66 -2.68 7.68 5.67
C LEU A 66 -4.07 7.05 5.79
N ARG A 67 -4.47 6.58 6.98
CA ARG A 67 -5.83 6.04 7.23
C ARG A 67 -6.89 7.09 6.99
N ARG A 68 -6.71 8.31 7.52
CA ARG A 68 -7.63 9.44 7.27
C ARG A 68 -7.75 9.79 5.80
N ALA A 69 -6.66 9.71 5.05
CA ALA A 69 -6.69 9.93 3.61
C ALA A 69 -7.39 8.78 2.87
N ILE A 70 -7.16 7.52 3.23
CA ILE A 70 -7.61 6.36 2.44
C ILE A 70 -9.03 5.92 2.80
N LEU A 71 -9.33 5.74 4.09
CA LEU A 71 -10.57 5.09 4.54
C LEU A 71 -11.85 5.74 3.98
N PRO A 72 -12.00 7.08 3.94
CA PRO A 72 -13.20 7.69 3.37
C PRO A 72 -13.39 7.41 1.87
N ARG A 73 -12.30 7.15 1.14
CA ARG A 73 -12.32 6.92 -0.31
C ARG A 73 -12.69 5.49 -0.67
N LEU A 74 -12.46 4.53 0.24
CA LEU A 74 -12.86 3.13 0.04
C LEU A 74 -14.37 2.92 0.00
N ALA A 75 -15.14 3.83 0.62
CA ALA A 75 -16.60 3.79 0.63
C ALA A 75 -17.24 4.53 -0.58
N MET A 76 -16.44 5.05 -1.51
CA MET A 76 -16.97 5.79 -2.65
C MET A 76 -17.52 4.84 -3.72
N GLU A 77 -18.80 5.03 -4.04
CA GLU A 77 -19.46 4.26 -5.09
C GLU A 77 -19.01 4.66 -6.51
N PRO A 78 -19.05 3.72 -7.49
CA PRO A 78 -18.81 4.00 -8.89
C PRO A 78 -19.78 5.06 -9.46
N THR A 79 -19.28 5.92 -10.34
CA THR A 79 -20.09 6.90 -11.09
C THR A 79 -19.50 7.07 -12.50
N ALA A 80 -20.20 7.73 -13.41
CA ALA A 80 -19.70 8.00 -14.77
C ALA A 80 -18.39 8.81 -14.81
N GLU A 81 -18.06 9.54 -13.75
CA GLU A 81 -16.87 10.40 -13.66
C GLU A 81 -15.73 9.77 -12.85
N ARG A 82 -15.92 8.57 -12.27
CA ARG A 82 -14.94 7.95 -11.37
C ARG A 82 -14.34 6.70 -11.99
N ALA A 83 -13.02 6.71 -12.17
CA ALA A 83 -12.25 5.52 -12.49
C ALA A 83 -11.92 4.70 -11.22
N ARG A 84 -11.76 3.39 -11.39
CA ARG A 84 -11.36 2.48 -10.31
C ARG A 84 -9.83 2.39 -10.27
N TYR A 85 -9.24 2.82 -9.16
CA TYR A 85 -7.80 2.72 -8.90
C TYR A 85 -7.49 1.56 -7.97
N LEU A 86 -6.42 0.82 -8.25
CA LEU A 86 -5.85 -0.13 -7.30
C LEU A 86 -4.85 0.61 -6.40
N LEU A 87 -5.06 0.53 -5.08
CA LEU A 87 -4.18 1.12 -4.08
C LEU A 87 -3.68 0.03 -3.13
N SER A 88 -2.37 -0.25 -3.15
CA SER A 88 -1.71 -1.20 -2.25
C SER A 88 -0.54 -0.50 -1.53
N PRO A 89 -0.78 0.15 -0.37
CA PRO A 89 0.27 0.85 0.36
C PRO A 89 1.20 -0.16 1.06
N ILE A 90 2.50 -0.08 0.80
CA ILE A 90 3.53 -0.94 1.40
C ILE A 90 4.49 -0.05 2.20
N LEU A 91 4.60 -0.29 3.51
CA LEU A 91 5.47 0.43 4.43
C LEU A 91 6.13 -0.56 5.40
N PHE A 92 7.46 -0.56 5.49
CA PHE A 92 8.24 -1.36 6.42
C PHE A 92 9.58 -0.67 6.73
N PRO A 93 10.19 -0.93 7.90
CA PRO A 93 11.51 -0.40 8.22
C PRO A 93 12.58 -1.03 7.31
N VAL A 94 13.45 -0.21 6.75
CA VAL A 94 14.60 -0.66 5.94
C VAL A 94 15.88 -0.83 6.76
N GLU A 95 15.90 -0.28 7.97
CA GLU A 95 16.98 -0.44 8.96
C GLU A 95 16.35 -0.63 10.35
N GLY A 96 17.01 -1.40 11.22
CA GLY A 96 16.62 -1.52 12.63
C GLY A 96 16.87 -0.21 13.37
N MET A 97 16.05 0.07 14.39
CA MET A 97 16.32 1.18 15.30
C MET A 97 17.70 0.94 15.93
N LYS A 98 18.62 1.90 15.80
CA LYS A 98 19.89 1.83 16.50
C LYS A 98 19.58 2.02 17.98
N ASP A 99 19.98 1.07 18.80
CA ASP A 99 19.96 1.23 20.26
C ASP A 99 20.77 2.48 20.59
N GLY A 100 20.11 3.45 21.25
CA GLY A 100 20.73 4.67 21.76
C GLY A 100 21.48 4.41 23.05
#